data_AF-A0AAD7AR14-F1
#
_entry.id   AF-A0AAD7AR14-F1
#
_cell.length_a   1.000
_cell.length_b   1.000
_cell.length_c   1.000
_cell.angle_alpha   90.00
_cell.angle_beta   90.00
_cell.angle_gamma   90.00
#
_symmetry.space_group_name_H-M   'P 1'
#
loop_
_entity.id
_entity.type
_entity.pdbx_description
1 polymer ?
#
loop_
_entity_poly.entity_id
_entity_poly.type
_entity_poly.pdbx_seq_one_letter_code
_entity_poly.pdbx_strand_id
1 'polypeptide(L)'
;MADTPFTVRVRTAVIEQTERTRSSSKADIERLIEESESKIVSLESLELREREHACVAALRYLMSPIRTLPVELLTEIFGLAIHDDTHIEDAFRVSQVCSDWRRVAHCTPELWNRNFRVDIAGGDSDEFYADGLKDWLARSAPLPVPITWCGRQWEIIRCRSSEEVLRIAPRWCSLDFEFTAPRWLVSRLSECQLESLEALALTIPADSDPSAVLAFTVPRLRKLSLRIRSDALPILSLPWAQLADFTFACHRTWSQPNIAFDLLSQCSNLVRASVFTGLVLPGAARDALSLRHLCSLSVYYFGPVGHIAGHGASFLDNLSAPSLEELCLGFGKMSSQSPRWAEAHFPAFQLRVPNITALELQYSTITSDELKDALSHTPCLERLILRHCECCFDALIGALCYEDGVQPLVPRLHSLHLQDSQIYDESTDIMGSMLTDSADIMAKMLTSRWWTDAKLASNPVPPPVARWTLVRLDGHLESRFVNIMAGLQRKGIPLEVNALRVLR
;
A
#
# COMPACT_ATOMS: atom_id res chain seq x y z
N MET A 1 0.29 16.44 39.19
CA MET A 1 -0.65 16.71 40.30
C MET A 1 -1.31 15.39 40.65
N ALA A 2 -1.03 14.84 41.83
CA ALA A 2 -1.52 13.52 42.26
C ALA A 2 -2.95 13.63 42.78
N ASP A 3 -3.86 12.82 42.25
CA ASP A 3 -5.24 12.69 42.73
C ASP A 3 -5.23 12.21 44.19
N THR A 4 -5.84 12.99 45.10
CA THR A 4 -5.93 12.62 46.52
C THR A 4 -6.82 11.39 46.76
N PRO A 5 -6.61 10.60 47.82
CA PRO A 5 -7.43 9.42 48.16
C PRO A 5 -8.93 9.73 48.32
N PHE A 6 -9.28 10.98 48.62
CA PHE A 6 -10.65 11.47 48.73
C PHE A 6 -11.34 11.59 47.36
N THR A 7 -10.63 12.06 46.33
CA THR A 7 -11.16 12.18 44.97
C THR A 7 -11.46 10.81 44.34
N VAL A 8 -10.68 9.79 44.69
CA VAL A 8 -10.91 8.40 44.24
C VAL A 8 -12.18 7.81 44.86
N ARG A 9 -12.36 7.93 46.18
CA ARG A 9 -13.55 7.40 46.88
C ARG A 9 -14.85 8.06 46.45
N VAL A 10 -14.84 9.37 46.21
CA VAL A 10 -16.02 10.09 45.71
C VAL A 10 -16.37 9.64 44.28
N ARG A 11 -15.37 9.43 43.41
CA ARG A 11 -15.60 8.87 42.05
C ARG A 11 -16.20 7.46 42.11
N THR A 12 -15.67 6.57 42.95
CA THR A 12 -16.19 5.20 43.08
C THR A 12 -17.63 5.17 43.59
N ALA A 13 -17.96 5.96 44.61
CA ALA A 13 -19.32 6.02 45.15
C ALA A 13 -20.33 6.59 44.13
N VAL A 14 -19.93 7.59 43.34
CA VAL A 14 -20.77 8.15 42.26
C VAL A 14 -21.01 7.13 41.15
N ILE A 15 -20.00 6.33 40.77
CA ILE A 15 -20.12 5.25 39.78
C ILE A 15 -21.07 4.15 40.27
N GLU A 16 -20.91 3.67 41.51
CA GLU A 16 -21.79 2.64 42.08
C GLU A 16 -23.25 3.11 42.17
N GLN A 17 -23.46 4.39 42.51
CA GLN A 17 -24.80 4.96 42.60
C GLN A 17 -25.43 5.13 41.22
N THR A 18 -24.65 5.51 40.20
CA THR A 18 -25.13 5.58 38.81
C THR A 18 -25.47 4.19 38.25
N GLU A 19 -24.66 3.16 38.53
CA GLU A 19 -24.92 1.78 38.11
C GLU A 19 -26.19 1.19 38.75
N ARG A 20 -26.43 1.49 40.03
CA ARG A 20 -27.67 1.08 40.73
C ARG A 20 -28.90 1.74 40.14
N THR A 21 -28.86 3.06 39.92
CA THR A 21 -29.98 3.78 39.28
C THR A 21 -30.25 3.25 37.87
N ARG A 22 -29.20 2.94 37.11
CA ARG A 22 -29.31 2.38 35.75
C ARG A 22 -29.93 0.98 35.73
N SER A 23 -29.53 0.14 36.68
CA SER A 23 -30.06 -1.22 36.81
C SER A 23 -31.53 -1.20 37.22
N SER A 24 -31.92 -0.31 38.13
CA SER A 24 -33.32 -0.10 38.53
C SER A 24 -34.17 0.35 37.35
N SER A 25 -33.73 1.39 36.61
CA SER A 25 -34.48 1.89 35.46
C SER A 25 -34.61 0.86 34.33
N LYS A 26 -33.63 -0.03 34.17
CA LYS A 26 -33.72 -1.13 33.18
C LYS A 26 -34.81 -2.13 33.54
N ALA A 27 -34.87 -2.56 34.80
CA ALA A 27 -35.89 -3.50 35.28
C ALA A 27 -37.31 -2.93 35.15
N ASP A 28 -37.49 -1.63 35.41
CA ASP A 28 -38.78 -0.96 35.24
C ASP A 28 -39.26 -0.97 33.78
N ILE A 29 -38.36 -0.80 32.81
CA ILE A 29 -38.69 -0.83 31.38
C ILE A 29 -39.00 -2.26 30.91
N GLU A 30 -38.29 -3.27 31.40
CA GLU A 30 -38.58 -4.68 31.11
C GLU A 30 -40.00 -5.06 31.53
N ARG A 31 -40.39 -4.67 32.75
CA ARG A 31 -41.75 -4.90 33.24
C ARG A 31 -42.81 -4.22 32.37
N LEU A 32 -42.56 -2.97 31.94
CA LEU A 32 -43.49 -2.24 31.06
C LEU A 32 -43.63 -2.92 29.67
N ILE A 33 -42.57 -3.54 29.16
CA ILE A 33 -42.63 -4.32 27.91
C ILE A 33 -43.54 -5.53 28.10
N GLU A 34 -43.34 -6.31 29.17
CA GLU A 34 -44.16 -7.50 29.47
C GLU A 34 -45.65 -7.14 29.63
N GLU A 35 -45.94 -6.04 30.33
CA GLU A 35 -47.31 -5.53 30.52
C GLU A 35 -47.96 -5.13 29.18
N SER A 36 -47.26 -4.39 28.32
CA SER A 36 -47.78 -4.01 27.00
C SER A 36 -47.92 -5.21 26.06
N GLU A 37 -47.05 -6.21 26.12
CA GLU A 37 -47.17 -7.44 25.32
C GLU A 37 -48.38 -8.29 25.74
N SER A 38 -48.65 -8.40 27.04
CA SER A 38 -49.87 -9.04 27.53
C SER A 38 -51.13 -8.31 27.03
N LYS A 39 -51.09 -6.98 27.00
CA LYS A 39 -52.20 -6.15 26.52
C LYS A 39 -52.48 -6.34 25.03
N ILE A 40 -51.45 -6.45 24.20
CA ILE A 40 -51.59 -6.70 22.74
C ILE A 40 -52.42 -7.96 22.47
N VAL A 41 -52.21 -9.04 23.23
CA VAL A 41 -52.94 -10.32 23.09
C VAL A 41 -54.43 -10.16 23.42
N SER A 42 -54.76 -9.29 24.38
CA SER A 42 -56.13 -9.08 24.87
C SER A 42 -56.97 -8.09 24.04
N LEU A 43 -56.34 -7.25 23.22
CA LEU A 43 -57.04 -6.22 22.44
C LEU A 43 -57.65 -6.83 21.16
N GLU A 44 -58.91 -6.50 20.84
CA GLU A 44 -59.56 -6.96 19.60
C GLU A 44 -59.43 -5.95 18.43
N SER A 45 -59.21 -4.67 18.75
CA SER A 45 -59.04 -3.60 17.77
C SER A 45 -57.64 -3.60 17.16
N LEU A 46 -57.57 -3.52 15.82
CA LEU A 46 -56.31 -3.43 15.08
C LEU A 46 -55.55 -2.13 15.38
N GLU A 47 -56.23 -0.99 15.42
CA GLU A 47 -55.61 0.31 15.73
C GLU A 47 -55.00 0.35 17.14
N LEU A 48 -55.68 -0.26 18.13
CA LEU A 48 -55.17 -0.35 19.49
C LEU A 48 -53.96 -1.30 19.58
N ARG A 49 -53.96 -2.40 18.81
CA ARG A 49 -52.80 -3.30 18.71
C ARG A 49 -51.60 -2.60 18.08
N GLU A 50 -51.78 -1.89 16.97
CA GLU A 50 -50.70 -1.14 16.32
C GLU A 50 -50.08 -0.09 17.25
N ARG A 51 -50.92 0.60 18.02
CA ARG A 51 -50.47 1.57 19.04
C ARG A 51 -49.65 0.92 20.15
N GLU A 52 -50.09 -0.21 20.69
CA GLU A 52 -49.34 -0.95 21.72
C GLU A 52 -48.06 -1.57 21.15
N HIS A 53 -48.08 -2.07 19.90
CA HIS A 53 -46.87 -2.51 19.20
C HIS A 53 -45.84 -1.39 19.05
N ALA A 54 -46.27 -0.18 18.70
CA ALA A 54 -45.41 0.99 18.66
C ALA A 54 -44.83 1.36 20.04
N CYS A 55 -45.62 1.20 21.11
CA CYS A 55 -45.17 1.39 22.50
C CYS A 55 -44.07 0.38 22.88
N VAL A 56 -44.29 -0.92 22.62
CA VAL A 56 -43.30 -1.98 22.87
C VAL A 56 -42.03 -1.74 22.05
N ALA A 57 -42.15 -1.35 20.78
CA ALA A 57 -41.01 -1.02 19.94
C ALA A 57 -40.21 0.17 20.51
N ALA A 58 -40.88 1.22 21.01
CA ALA A 58 -40.23 2.36 21.64
C ALA A 58 -39.51 1.98 22.96
N LEU A 59 -40.14 1.15 23.81
CA LEU A 59 -39.51 0.67 25.05
C LEU A 59 -38.31 -0.25 24.78
N ARG A 60 -38.44 -1.19 23.83
CA ARG A 60 -37.31 -2.01 23.35
C ARG A 60 -36.20 -1.16 22.77
N TYR A 61 -36.54 -0.10 22.05
CA TYR A 61 -35.56 0.86 21.55
C TYR A 61 -34.82 1.57 22.70
N LEU A 62 -35.51 2.01 23.75
CA LEU A 62 -34.88 2.61 24.94
C LEU A 62 -33.93 1.64 25.66
N MET A 63 -34.23 0.35 25.59
CA MET A 63 -33.40 -0.73 26.13
C MET A 63 -32.27 -1.19 25.22
N SER A 64 -32.20 -0.67 23.98
CA SER A 64 -31.21 -1.11 23.02
C SER A 64 -29.80 -0.90 23.58
N PRO A 65 -28.91 -1.91 23.53
CA PRO A 65 -27.54 -1.81 24.03
C PRO A 65 -26.79 -0.60 23.47
N ILE A 66 -27.12 -0.15 22.26
CA ILE A 66 -26.42 0.98 21.64
C ILE A 66 -26.70 2.32 22.31
N ARG A 67 -27.85 2.48 22.99
CA ARG A 67 -28.17 3.70 23.76
C ARG A 67 -27.48 3.70 25.12
N THR A 68 -26.96 2.56 25.55
CA THR A 68 -26.26 2.43 26.83
C THR A 68 -24.75 2.55 26.70
N LEU A 69 -24.22 2.56 25.47
CA LEU A 69 -22.80 2.75 25.24
C LEU A 69 -22.37 4.18 25.56
N PRO A 70 -21.19 4.35 26.21
CA PRO A 70 -20.49 5.62 26.25
C PRO A 70 -20.25 6.17 24.84
N VAL A 71 -20.17 7.49 24.72
CA VAL A 71 -19.99 8.17 23.43
C VAL A 71 -18.69 7.73 22.75
N GLU A 72 -17.66 7.43 23.53
CA GLU A 72 -16.35 6.99 23.06
C GLU A 72 -16.45 5.66 22.31
N LEU A 73 -17.18 4.70 22.87
CA LEU A 73 -17.41 3.39 22.23
C LEU A 73 -18.31 3.52 21.01
N LEU A 74 -19.29 4.43 21.05
CA LEU A 74 -20.15 4.69 19.90
C LEU A 74 -19.36 5.32 18.75
N THR A 75 -18.47 6.26 19.05
CA THR A 75 -17.54 6.85 18.09
C THR A 75 -16.59 5.80 17.49
N GLU A 76 -16.07 4.88 18.30
CA GLU A 76 -15.24 3.77 17.81
C GLU A 76 -16.04 2.85 16.87
N ILE A 77 -17.27 2.48 17.24
CA ILE A 77 -18.17 1.71 16.38
C ILE A 77 -18.43 2.43 15.06
N PHE A 78 -18.68 3.74 15.10
CA PHE A 78 -18.87 4.54 13.88
C PHE A 78 -17.60 4.55 13.02
N GLY A 79 -16.43 4.67 13.65
CA GLY A 79 -15.14 4.62 12.98
C GLY A 79 -14.85 3.26 12.32
N LEU A 80 -15.36 2.16 12.87
CA LEU A 80 -15.25 0.82 12.29
C LEU A 80 -16.31 0.57 11.19
N ALA A 81 -17.47 1.21 11.29
CA ALA A 81 -18.55 1.06 10.31
C ALA A 81 -18.26 1.82 8.99
N ILE A 82 -17.53 2.93 9.08
CA ILE A 82 -17.10 3.74 7.94
C ILE A 82 -15.74 3.21 7.49
N HIS A 83 -15.66 2.59 6.30
CA HIS A 83 -14.40 2.05 5.80
C HIS A 83 -13.54 3.16 5.20
N ASP A 84 -12.22 3.00 5.14
CA ASP A 84 -11.32 4.04 4.60
C ASP A 84 -11.57 4.38 3.13
N ASP A 85 -12.17 3.45 2.37
CA ASP A 85 -12.57 3.64 0.96
C ASP A 85 -14.03 4.09 0.78
N THR A 86 -14.75 4.35 1.87
CA THR A 86 -16.20 4.61 1.78
C THR A 86 -16.55 6.00 1.30
N HIS A 87 -17.70 6.06 0.61
CA HIS A 87 -18.28 7.30 0.12
C HIS A 87 -18.75 8.17 1.27
N ILE A 88 -18.90 9.45 0.94
CA ILE A 88 -19.40 10.47 1.83
C ILE A 88 -20.72 10.08 2.53
N GLU A 89 -21.50 9.26 1.84
CA GLU A 89 -22.79 8.78 2.29
C GLU A 89 -22.76 8.01 3.61
N ASP A 90 -21.67 7.32 3.98
CA ASP A 90 -21.68 6.45 5.16
C ASP A 90 -21.68 7.24 6.48
N ALA A 91 -20.89 8.31 6.56
CA ALA A 91 -20.95 9.24 7.69
C ALA A 91 -22.34 9.89 7.80
N PHE A 92 -22.94 10.23 6.66
CA PHE A 92 -24.30 10.77 6.62
C PHE A 92 -25.34 9.73 7.04
N ARG A 93 -25.26 8.47 6.59
CA ARG A 93 -26.15 7.37 6.98
C ARG A 93 -26.13 7.14 8.48
N VAL A 94 -24.94 7.10 9.09
CA VAL A 94 -24.78 7.03 10.56
C VAL A 94 -25.46 8.21 11.24
N SER A 95 -25.30 9.43 10.70
CA SER A 95 -25.94 10.64 11.24
C SER A 95 -27.46 10.69 11.04
N GLN A 96 -28.02 9.83 10.18
CA GLN A 96 -29.45 9.78 9.88
C GLN A 96 -30.24 8.77 10.73
N VAL A 97 -29.56 7.87 11.46
CA VAL A 97 -30.22 6.81 12.26
C VAL A 97 -31.13 7.38 13.36
N CYS A 98 -30.60 8.26 14.22
CA CYS A 98 -31.38 8.94 15.26
C CYS A 98 -30.71 10.25 15.69
N SER A 99 -31.40 11.08 16.48
CA SER A 99 -30.87 12.37 16.96
C SER A 99 -29.60 12.22 17.79
N ASP A 100 -29.50 11.16 18.60
CA ASP A 100 -28.31 10.92 19.44
C ASP A 100 -27.10 10.56 18.58
N TRP A 101 -27.26 9.68 17.59
CA TRP A 101 -26.20 9.31 16.67
C TRP A 101 -25.77 10.49 15.81
N ARG A 102 -26.73 11.30 15.36
CA ARG A 102 -26.45 12.54 14.64
C ARG A 102 -25.55 13.46 15.45
N ARG A 103 -25.89 13.70 16.71
CA ARG A 103 -25.12 14.54 17.62
C ARG A 103 -23.70 14.01 17.79
N VAL A 104 -23.56 12.71 18.06
CA VAL A 104 -22.24 12.06 18.23
C VAL A 104 -21.43 12.15 16.95
N ALA A 105 -22.03 11.81 15.81
CA ALA A 105 -21.37 11.87 14.51
C ALA A 105 -20.89 13.29 14.19
N HIS A 106 -21.76 14.30 14.33
CA HIS A 106 -21.42 15.70 14.05
C HIS A 106 -20.33 16.26 14.98
N CYS A 107 -20.26 15.79 16.22
CA CYS A 107 -19.25 16.22 17.20
C CYS A 107 -17.94 15.43 17.13
N THR A 108 -17.78 14.53 16.16
CA THR A 108 -16.58 13.69 16.01
C THR A 108 -15.90 13.99 14.66
N PRO A 109 -15.00 14.98 14.58
CA PRO A 109 -14.33 15.38 13.33
C PRO A 109 -13.60 14.24 12.62
N GLU A 110 -13.11 13.24 13.37
CA GLU A 110 -12.40 12.07 12.86
C GLU A 110 -13.26 11.23 11.91
N LEU A 111 -14.59 11.22 12.10
CA LEU A 111 -15.53 10.54 11.18
C LEU A 111 -15.63 11.25 9.83
N TRP A 112 -15.34 12.55 9.80
CA TRP A 112 -15.39 13.41 8.61
C TRP A 112 -13.98 13.66 8.02
N ASN A 113 -12.94 13.02 8.56
CA ASN A 113 -11.55 13.20 8.09
C ASN A 113 -11.01 11.98 7.32
N ARG A 114 -11.90 11.11 6.84
CA ARG A 114 -11.56 9.97 5.98
C ARG A 114 -11.40 10.43 4.52
N ASN A 115 -10.62 9.69 3.74
CA ASN A 115 -10.11 10.09 2.42
C ASN A 115 -11.17 10.81 1.56
N PHE A 116 -11.02 12.12 1.41
CA PHE A 116 -12.07 12.95 0.84
C PHE A 116 -12.00 12.92 -0.68
N ARG A 117 -12.95 12.21 -1.30
CA ARG A 117 -13.00 12.02 -2.75
C ARG A 117 -13.91 13.07 -3.40
N VAL A 118 -13.33 14.00 -4.16
CA VAL A 118 -14.07 14.97 -4.99
C VAL A 118 -14.33 14.35 -6.35
N ASP A 119 -15.58 14.04 -6.67
CA ASP A 119 -15.94 13.63 -8.03
C ASP A 119 -16.20 14.87 -8.90
N ILE A 120 -15.46 15.02 -10.00
CA ILE A 120 -15.71 16.03 -11.02
C ILE A 120 -16.52 15.40 -12.16
N ALA A 121 -17.76 14.98 -11.88
CA ALA A 121 -18.71 14.56 -12.90
C ALA A 121 -19.66 15.74 -13.20
N GLY A 122 -19.63 16.24 -14.44
CA GLY A 122 -20.51 17.33 -14.86
C GLY A 122 -21.96 16.87 -15.02
N GLY A 123 -22.86 17.29 -14.13
CA GLY A 123 -24.30 17.01 -14.23
C GLY A 123 -25.14 17.73 -13.17
N ASP A 124 -26.47 17.67 -13.31
CA ASP A 124 -27.44 18.35 -12.43
C ASP A 124 -27.38 17.91 -10.94
N SER A 125 -26.64 16.84 -10.62
CA SER A 125 -26.34 16.40 -9.25
C SER A 125 -25.34 17.29 -8.50
N ASP A 126 -24.75 18.29 -9.17
CA ASP A 126 -23.71 19.17 -8.61
C ASP A 126 -24.17 20.02 -7.41
N GLU A 127 -25.43 20.48 -7.38
CA GLU A 127 -25.91 21.35 -6.29
C GLU A 127 -26.04 20.61 -4.96
N PHE A 128 -26.65 19.43 -4.98
CA PHE A 128 -26.82 18.61 -3.77
C PHE A 128 -25.46 18.14 -3.22
N TYR A 129 -24.52 17.83 -4.11
CA TYR A 129 -23.18 17.42 -3.74
C TYR A 129 -22.38 18.58 -3.13
N ALA A 130 -22.49 19.79 -3.69
CA ALA A 130 -21.76 20.96 -3.20
C ALA A 130 -22.18 21.39 -1.76
N ASP A 131 -23.45 21.27 -1.40
CA ASP A 131 -23.91 21.62 -0.05
C ASP A 131 -23.57 20.53 0.97
N GLY A 132 -23.73 19.26 0.62
CA GLY A 132 -23.26 18.15 1.45
C GLY A 132 -21.74 18.21 1.70
N LEU A 133 -21.00 18.67 0.68
CA LEU A 133 -19.58 18.89 0.75
C LEU A 133 -19.20 20.02 1.75
N LYS A 134 -19.87 21.18 1.69
CA LYS A 134 -19.63 22.25 2.67
C LYS A 134 -19.82 21.76 4.10
N ASP A 135 -20.92 21.06 4.33
CA ASP A 135 -21.25 20.50 5.63
C ASP A 135 -20.18 19.53 6.12
N TRP A 136 -19.69 18.67 5.23
CA TRP A 136 -18.59 17.77 5.52
C TRP A 136 -17.32 18.53 5.91
N LEU A 137 -16.87 19.46 5.07
CA LEU A 137 -15.62 20.20 5.28
C LEU A 137 -15.66 21.06 6.56
N ALA A 138 -16.84 21.55 6.92
CA ALA A 138 -17.07 22.23 8.17
C ALA A 138 -16.94 21.27 9.37
N ARG A 139 -17.46 20.04 9.26
CA ARG A 139 -17.42 19.03 10.34
C ARG A 139 -16.05 18.38 10.51
N SER A 140 -15.23 18.32 9.47
CA SER A 140 -13.84 17.83 9.58
C SER A 140 -12.92 18.82 10.29
N ALA A 141 -13.33 20.07 10.47
CA ALA A 141 -12.52 21.07 11.15
C ALA A 141 -12.28 20.70 12.63
N PRO A 142 -11.05 20.92 13.15
CA PRO A 142 -9.90 21.58 12.54
C PRO A 142 -8.89 20.63 11.85
N LEU A 143 -9.22 19.35 11.66
CA LEU A 143 -8.25 18.34 11.25
C LEU A 143 -7.67 18.59 9.83
N PRO A 144 -6.41 18.19 9.57
CA PRO A 144 -5.86 18.20 8.21
C PRO A 144 -6.56 17.16 7.34
N VAL A 145 -6.91 17.54 6.11
CA VAL A 145 -7.79 16.75 5.23
C VAL A 145 -7.00 16.12 4.07
N PRO A 146 -7.06 14.80 3.88
CA PRO A 146 -6.58 14.16 2.66
C PRO A 146 -7.62 14.31 1.54
N ILE A 147 -7.22 14.84 0.39
CA ILE A 147 -8.09 15.10 -0.77
C ILE A 147 -7.67 14.22 -1.94
N THR A 148 -8.61 13.47 -2.51
CA THR A 148 -8.45 12.75 -3.78
C THR A 148 -9.43 13.30 -4.80
N TRP A 149 -8.94 13.81 -5.91
CA TRP A 149 -9.78 14.23 -7.03
C TRP A 149 -10.00 13.04 -7.97
N CYS A 150 -11.26 12.71 -8.16
CA CYS A 150 -11.77 11.65 -9.02
C CYS A 150 -12.49 12.28 -10.22
N GLY A 151 -12.49 11.59 -11.36
CA GLY A 151 -13.24 12.09 -12.52
C GLY A 151 -12.79 11.46 -13.84
N ARG A 152 -13.61 11.64 -14.89
CA ARG A 152 -13.27 11.23 -16.25
C ARG A 152 -12.47 12.35 -16.92
N GLN A 153 -11.33 11.98 -17.52
CA GLN A 153 -10.33 12.91 -18.09
C GLN A 153 -10.88 13.95 -19.11
N TRP A 154 -12.09 13.79 -19.60
CA TRP A 154 -12.68 14.59 -20.69
C TRP A 154 -13.89 15.45 -20.29
N GLU A 155 -14.40 15.35 -19.05
CA GLU A 155 -15.64 16.06 -18.60
C GLU A 155 -15.39 17.27 -17.69
N ILE A 156 -14.16 17.80 -17.66
CA ILE A 156 -13.77 18.79 -16.64
C ILE A 156 -14.24 20.21 -17.01
N ILE A 157 -15.53 20.44 -16.85
CA ILE A 157 -16.10 21.77 -16.69
C ILE A 157 -15.74 22.26 -15.28
N ARG A 158 -15.54 23.57 -15.11
CA ARG A 158 -15.42 24.20 -13.79
C ARG A 158 -16.66 23.85 -12.95
N CYS A 159 -16.55 22.90 -12.03
CA CYS A 159 -17.60 22.62 -11.07
C CYS A 159 -17.57 23.67 -9.95
N ARG A 160 -18.75 24.17 -9.51
CA ARG A 160 -18.83 25.10 -8.38
C ARG A 160 -18.25 24.52 -7.08
N SER A 161 -18.29 23.20 -6.91
CA SER A 161 -17.70 22.51 -5.75
C SER A 161 -16.18 22.73 -5.63
N SER A 162 -15.49 22.97 -6.76
CA SER A 162 -14.03 23.14 -6.77
C SER A 162 -13.53 24.37 -6.02
N GLU A 163 -14.24 25.50 -6.08
CA GLU A 163 -13.84 26.71 -5.34
C GLU A 163 -14.02 26.55 -3.83
N GLU A 164 -15.06 25.82 -3.40
CA GLU A 164 -15.26 25.55 -1.96
C GLU A 164 -14.18 24.62 -1.40
N VAL A 165 -13.78 23.62 -2.19
CA VAL A 165 -12.65 22.75 -1.84
C VAL A 165 -11.36 23.55 -1.77
N LEU A 166 -11.09 24.43 -2.75
CA LEU A 166 -9.89 25.27 -2.75
C LEU A 166 -9.80 26.22 -1.54
N ARG A 167 -10.93 26.69 -0.99
CA ARG A 167 -10.92 27.55 0.22
C ARG A 167 -10.30 26.89 1.44
N ILE A 168 -10.36 25.57 1.54
CA ILE A 168 -9.77 24.83 2.66
C ILE A 168 -8.38 24.27 2.32
N ALA A 169 -7.79 24.64 1.19
CA ALA A 169 -6.48 24.20 0.75
C ALA A 169 -5.35 24.28 1.81
N PRO A 170 -5.30 25.30 2.69
CA PRO A 170 -4.28 25.36 3.75
C PRO A 170 -4.31 24.18 4.73
N ARG A 171 -5.47 23.50 4.85
CA ARG A 171 -5.65 22.32 5.71
C ARG A 171 -5.33 21.01 4.99
N TRP A 172 -5.05 21.01 3.69
CA TRP A 172 -4.79 19.76 2.98
C TRP A 172 -3.47 19.15 3.44
N CYS A 173 -3.49 17.89 3.85
CA CYS A 173 -2.28 17.13 4.22
C CYS A 173 -1.83 16.16 3.12
N SER A 174 -2.76 15.71 2.28
CA SER A 174 -2.50 14.87 1.12
C SER A 174 -3.36 15.33 -0.04
N LEU A 175 -2.80 15.38 -1.25
CA LEU A 175 -3.50 15.74 -2.47
C LEU A 175 -3.18 14.72 -3.57
N ASP A 176 -4.20 14.02 -4.06
CA ASP A 176 -4.07 13.03 -5.13
C ASP A 176 -5.02 13.34 -6.30
N PHE A 177 -4.57 13.07 -7.50
CA PHE A 177 -5.33 13.15 -8.74
C PHE A 177 -5.32 11.78 -9.42
N GLU A 178 -6.48 11.09 -9.41
CA GLU A 178 -6.62 9.79 -10.08
C GLU A 178 -6.60 9.90 -11.61
N PHE A 179 -6.70 11.13 -12.10
CA PHE A 179 -6.67 11.48 -13.51
C PHE A 179 -5.66 12.60 -13.77
N THR A 180 -5.50 12.98 -15.03
CA THR A 180 -4.63 14.09 -15.42
C THR A 180 -5.18 15.39 -14.84
N ALA A 181 -4.43 16.03 -13.93
CA ALA A 181 -4.88 17.26 -13.29
C ALA A 181 -5.14 18.34 -14.35
N PRO A 182 -6.31 19.00 -14.33
CA PRO A 182 -6.66 19.97 -15.35
C PRO A 182 -5.82 21.23 -15.17
N ARG A 183 -5.41 21.86 -16.27
CA ARG A 183 -4.50 23.02 -16.24
C ARG A 183 -4.99 24.14 -15.33
N TRP A 184 -6.28 24.45 -15.38
CA TRP A 184 -6.88 25.49 -14.53
C TRP A 184 -6.69 25.19 -13.05
N LEU A 185 -6.81 23.93 -12.63
CA LEU A 185 -6.67 23.55 -11.23
C LEU A 185 -5.21 23.60 -10.83
N VAL A 186 -4.30 23.08 -11.65
CA VAL A 186 -2.85 23.17 -11.42
C VAL A 186 -2.42 24.64 -11.26
N SER A 187 -2.92 25.55 -12.11
CA SER A 187 -2.69 26.99 -11.96
C SER A 187 -3.23 27.52 -10.63
N ARG A 188 -4.47 27.17 -10.24
CA ARG A 188 -5.06 27.61 -8.96
C ARG A 188 -4.32 27.04 -7.75
N LEU A 189 -3.80 25.83 -7.83
CA LEU A 189 -2.99 25.22 -6.76
C LEU A 189 -1.67 25.97 -6.57
N SER A 190 -1.07 26.48 -7.64
CA SER A 190 0.14 27.31 -7.54
C SER A 190 -0.10 28.64 -6.80
N GLU A 191 -1.35 29.11 -6.78
CA GLU A 191 -1.78 30.30 -6.03
C GLU A 191 -2.12 30.00 -4.56
N CYS A 192 -2.30 28.73 -4.19
CA CYS A 192 -2.71 28.32 -2.85
C CYS A 192 -1.51 28.19 -1.91
N GLN A 193 -1.69 28.59 -0.64
CA GLN A 193 -0.75 28.28 0.44
C GLN A 193 -1.03 26.87 0.96
N LEU A 194 -0.21 25.91 0.58
CA LEU A 194 -0.37 24.50 0.93
C LEU A 194 0.57 24.13 2.10
N GLU A 195 0.43 24.85 3.21
CA GLU A 195 1.37 24.80 4.35
C GLU A 195 1.36 23.46 5.09
N SER A 196 0.22 22.77 5.10
CA SER A 196 0.04 21.47 5.76
C SER A 196 0.32 20.28 4.84
N LEU A 197 0.61 20.52 3.55
CA LEU A 197 0.67 19.44 2.56
C LEU A 197 1.95 18.63 2.71
N GLU A 198 1.79 17.35 3.03
CA GLU A 198 2.88 16.39 3.21
C GLU A 198 2.99 15.39 2.05
N ALA A 199 1.89 15.13 1.34
CA ALA A 199 1.84 14.23 0.21
C ALA A 199 1.17 14.89 -1.01
N LEU A 200 1.81 14.76 -2.18
CA LEU A 200 1.31 15.30 -3.45
C LEU A 200 1.47 14.25 -4.55
N ALA A 201 0.38 13.89 -5.22
CA ALA A 201 0.39 13.04 -6.41
C ALA A 201 -0.18 13.80 -7.60
N LEU A 202 0.61 13.96 -8.66
CA LEU A 202 0.25 14.74 -9.85
C LEU A 202 0.44 13.91 -11.11
N THR A 203 -0.58 13.89 -11.98
CA THR A 203 -0.46 13.39 -13.34
C THR A 203 -0.43 14.57 -14.32
N ILE A 204 0.71 14.75 -14.99
CA ILE A 204 0.96 15.83 -15.95
C ILE A 204 0.49 15.39 -17.36
N PRO A 205 -0.40 16.18 -18.01
CA PRO A 205 -0.90 15.87 -19.35
C PRO A 205 0.20 15.76 -20.41
N ALA A 206 -0.04 14.96 -21.46
CA ALA A 206 0.87 14.82 -22.58
C ALA A 206 1.06 16.11 -23.39
N ASP A 207 0.04 16.95 -23.45
CA ASP A 207 0.02 18.20 -24.20
C ASP A 207 0.57 19.41 -23.41
N SER A 208 1.03 19.20 -22.17
CA SER A 208 1.51 20.26 -21.30
C SER A 208 2.69 20.98 -21.94
N ASP A 209 2.70 22.31 -21.83
CA ASP A 209 3.84 23.12 -22.25
C ASP A 209 5.04 22.85 -21.31
N PRO A 210 6.17 22.31 -21.81
CA PRO A 210 7.35 22.08 -20.98
C PRO A 210 8.00 23.36 -20.46
N SER A 211 7.66 24.51 -21.05
CA SER A 211 8.13 25.82 -20.60
C SER A 211 7.32 26.35 -19.41
N ALA A 212 6.18 25.72 -19.09
CA ALA A 212 5.35 26.14 -17.97
C ALA A 212 6.10 25.93 -16.65
N VAL A 213 6.16 26.98 -15.84
CA VAL A 213 6.68 26.91 -14.47
C VAL A 213 5.52 26.64 -13.53
N LEU A 214 5.55 25.50 -12.86
CA LEU A 214 4.62 25.15 -11.80
C LEU A 214 5.32 25.33 -10.46
N ALA A 215 5.08 26.47 -9.83
CA ALA A 215 5.64 26.81 -8.52
C ALA A 215 4.61 26.54 -7.43
N PHE A 216 4.90 25.60 -6.54
CA PHE A 216 4.02 25.28 -5.42
C PHE A 216 4.67 25.70 -4.10
N THR A 217 3.90 26.37 -3.23
CA THR A 217 4.34 26.69 -1.87
C THR A 217 3.92 25.56 -0.93
N VAL A 218 4.76 24.52 -0.86
CA VAL A 218 4.48 23.26 -0.13
C VAL A 218 5.59 22.93 0.89
N PRO A 219 5.80 23.77 1.92
CA PRO A 219 6.97 23.70 2.80
C PRO A 219 7.09 22.42 3.63
N ARG A 220 6.01 21.63 3.77
CA ARG A 220 6.02 20.36 4.53
C ARG A 220 6.00 19.11 3.66
N LEU A 221 6.14 19.26 2.34
CA LEU A 221 6.08 18.14 1.41
C LEU A 221 7.16 17.09 1.70
N ARG A 222 6.75 15.85 1.96
CA ARG A 222 7.63 14.70 2.20
C ARG A 222 7.44 13.59 1.18
N LYS A 223 6.25 13.47 0.59
CA LYS A 223 5.91 12.44 -0.39
C LYS A 223 5.48 13.08 -1.70
N LEU A 224 6.08 12.65 -2.80
CA LEU A 224 5.76 13.15 -4.12
C LEU A 224 5.59 11.99 -5.10
N SER A 225 4.46 11.94 -5.80
CA SER A 225 4.21 11.02 -6.90
C SER A 225 3.99 11.82 -8.18
N LEU A 226 4.90 11.71 -9.14
CA LEU A 226 4.83 12.39 -10.42
C LEU A 226 4.62 11.38 -11.54
N ARG A 227 3.50 11.50 -12.25
CA ARG A 227 3.23 10.75 -13.47
C ARG A 227 3.23 11.68 -14.66
N ILE A 228 4.09 11.41 -15.64
CA ILE A 228 4.23 12.21 -16.85
C ILE A 228 3.76 11.40 -18.05
N ARG A 229 2.86 11.99 -18.84
CA ARG A 229 2.43 11.44 -20.13
C ARG A 229 3.08 12.13 -21.34
N SER A 230 3.81 13.22 -21.11
CA SER A 230 4.51 14.00 -22.13
C SER A 230 5.97 13.55 -22.28
N ASP A 231 6.56 13.93 -23.41
CA ASP A 231 7.98 13.75 -23.73
C ASP A 231 8.88 14.79 -23.04
N ALA A 232 8.28 15.80 -22.40
CA ALA A 232 9.00 16.86 -21.70
C ALA A 232 8.31 17.22 -20.37
N LEU A 233 9.12 17.42 -19.34
CA LEU A 233 8.65 17.82 -18.01
C LEU A 233 8.60 19.36 -17.92
N PRO A 234 7.49 19.94 -17.42
CA PRO A 234 7.43 21.36 -17.08
C PRO A 234 8.40 21.69 -15.95
N ILE A 235 8.81 22.96 -15.83
CA ILE A 235 9.69 23.38 -14.74
C ILE A 235 8.90 23.31 -13.43
N LEU A 236 9.21 22.32 -12.58
CA LEU A 236 8.59 22.14 -11.28
C LEU A 236 9.45 22.78 -10.18
N SER A 237 8.96 23.88 -9.61
CA SER A 237 9.60 24.50 -8.44
C SER A 237 9.00 23.89 -7.17
N LEU A 238 9.61 22.80 -6.71
CA LEU A 238 9.24 22.05 -5.50
C LEU A 238 10.43 22.01 -4.52
N PRO A 239 10.18 21.84 -3.22
CA PRO A 239 11.24 21.65 -2.24
C PRO A 239 11.78 20.21 -2.30
N TRP A 240 12.51 19.88 -3.37
CA TRP A 240 13.01 18.52 -3.63
C TRP A 240 13.87 17.93 -2.50
N ALA A 241 14.69 18.76 -1.87
CA ALA A 241 15.65 18.33 -0.85
C ALA A 241 15.01 17.72 0.41
N GLN A 242 13.75 18.04 0.74
CA GLN A 242 13.05 17.52 1.92
C GLN A 242 12.18 16.27 1.64
N LEU A 243 12.10 15.83 0.38
CA LEU A 243 11.36 14.63 0.00
C LEU A 243 12.01 13.39 0.62
N ALA A 244 11.19 12.59 1.29
CA ALA A 244 11.54 11.29 1.84
C ALA A 244 11.03 10.15 0.96
N ASP A 245 9.86 10.33 0.33
CA ASP A 245 9.26 9.36 -0.59
C ASP A 245 9.06 9.98 -1.97
N PHE A 246 9.60 9.35 -3.00
CA PHE A 246 9.46 9.82 -4.37
C PHE A 246 9.03 8.68 -5.29
N THR A 247 7.93 8.90 -6.00
CA THR A 247 7.47 8.03 -7.08
C THR A 247 7.48 8.82 -8.38
N PHE A 248 8.13 8.26 -9.39
CA PHE A 248 8.22 8.85 -10.71
C PHE A 248 7.76 7.84 -11.75
N ALA A 249 6.82 8.22 -12.61
CA ALA A 249 6.41 7.39 -13.72
C ALA A 249 6.34 8.19 -15.01
N CYS A 250 7.08 7.76 -16.04
CA CYS A 250 7.00 8.38 -17.35
C CYS A 250 6.84 7.31 -18.43
N HIS A 251 5.73 7.38 -19.17
CA HIS A 251 5.40 6.41 -20.21
C HIS A 251 6.11 6.69 -21.55
N ARG A 252 6.72 7.88 -21.70
CA ARG A 252 7.40 8.30 -22.93
C ARG A 252 8.77 8.94 -22.60
N THR A 253 9.71 8.10 -22.18
CA THR A 253 11.06 8.54 -21.78
C THR A 253 12.06 8.58 -22.93
N TRP A 254 11.65 8.30 -24.17
CA TRP A 254 12.58 8.20 -25.31
C TRP A 254 13.31 9.51 -25.63
N SER A 255 12.63 10.65 -25.46
CA SER A 255 13.20 11.98 -25.66
C SER A 255 14.11 12.43 -24.51
N GLN A 256 13.85 11.96 -23.29
CA GLN A 256 14.56 12.37 -22.07
C GLN A 256 14.81 11.15 -21.15
N PRO A 257 15.74 10.25 -21.50
CA PRO A 257 15.99 9.03 -20.74
C PRO A 257 16.59 9.29 -19.35
N ASN A 258 17.07 10.51 -19.09
CA ASN A 258 17.73 10.90 -17.84
C ASN A 258 16.80 11.59 -16.85
N ILE A 259 15.56 11.89 -17.24
CA ILE A 259 14.66 12.72 -16.44
C ILE A 259 14.45 12.18 -15.02
N ALA A 260 14.35 10.86 -14.85
CA ALA A 260 14.21 10.25 -13.53
C ALA A 260 15.47 10.48 -12.67
N PHE A 261 16.65 10.39 -13.28
CA PHE A 261 17.94 10.59 -12.62
C PHE A 261 18.15 12.05 -12.24
N ASP A 262 17.78 12.98 -13.12
CA ASP A 262 17.86 14.43 -12.90
C ASP A 262 16.90 14.88 -11.78
N LEU A 263 15.77 14.20 -11.60
CA LEU A 263 14.85 14.47 -10.49
C LEU A 263 15.34 13.84 -9.18
N LEU A 264 15.87 12.62 -9.23
CA LEU A 264 16.47 11.98 -8.06
C LEU A 264 17.68 12.74 -7.51
N SER A 265 18.48 13.37 -8.38
CA SER A 265 19.64 14.17 -7.97
C SER A 265 19.27 15.42 -7.15
N GLN A 266 18.03 15.88 -7.27
CA GLN A 266 17.50 16.99 -6.48
C GLN A 266 17.00 16.53 -5.09
N CYS A 267 16.85 15.22 -4.86
CA CYS A 267 16.25 14.65 -3.66
C CYS A 267 17.31 14.15 -2.66
N SER A 268 17.94 15.05 -1.91
CA SER A 268 19.06 14.70 -1.03
C SER A 268 18.70 13.85 0.21
N ASN A 269 17.47 13.95 0.72
CA ASN A 269 17.00 13.24 1.92
C ASN A 269 16.08 12.05 1.59
N LEU A 270 16.17 11.52 0.37
CA LEU A 270 15.28 10.48 -0.12
C LEU A 270 15.51 9.16 0.63
N VAL A 271 14.43 8.58 1.15
CA VAL A 271 14.43 7.31 1.90
C VAL A 271 13.84 6.18 1.03
N ARG A 272 12.78 6.47 0.28
CA ARG A 272 12.16 5.50 -0.64
C ARG A 272 11.97 6.12 -2.02
N ALA A 273 12.35 5.37 -3.04
CA ALA A 273 12.22 5.78 -4.44
C ALA A 273 11.54 4.67 -5.26
N SER A 274 10.56 5.04 -6.08
CA SER A 274 9.96 4.15 -7.07
C SER A 274 9.98 4.82 -8.44
N VAL A 275 10.65 4.21 -9.41
CA VAL A 275 10.89 4.80 -10.72
C VAL A 275 10.37 3.86 -11.80
N PHE A 276 9.39 4.34 -12.56
CA PHE A 276 8.83 3.68 -13.74
C PHE A 276 9.38 4.43 -14.96
N THR A 277 10.45 3.90 -15.55
CA THR A 277 11.21 4.56 -16.62
C THR A 277 11.37 3.64 -17.83
N GLY A 278 11.68 4.22 -19.00
CA GLY A 278 12.09 3.42 -20.15
C GLY A 278 13.54 2.98 -20.06
N LEU A 279 13.92 2.10 -20.98
CA LEU A 279 15.32 1.66 -21.13
C LEU A 279 16.19 2.85 -21.51
N VAL A 280 17.21 3.10 -20.70
CA VAL A 280 18.23 4.10 -20.97
C VAL A 280 19.14 3.61 -22.10
N LEU A 281 19.41 4.50 -23.06
CA LEU A 281 20.37 4.24 -24.13
C LEU A 281 21.82 4.25 -23.58
N PRO A 282 22.67 3.27 -23.92
CA PRO A 282 24.09 3.29 -23.54
C PRO A 282 24.80 4.50 -24.14
N GLY A 283 25.67 5.18 -23.36
CA GLY A 283 26.57 6.22 -23.88
C GLY A 283 26.31 7.65 -23.40
N ALA A 284 25.24 7.90 -22.64
CA ALA A 284 25.12 9.16 -21.90
C ALA A 284 26.11 9.14 -20.74
N ALA A 285 27.22 9.89 -20.84
CA ALA A 285 28.10 10.14 -19.70
C ALA A 285 27.26 10.79 -18.58
N ARG A 286 27.29 10.20 -17.39
CA ARG A 286 26.48 10.61 -16.25
C ARG A 286 27.38 10.92 -15.06
N ASP A 287 26.99 11.92 -14.30
CA ASP A 287 27.56 12.15 -12.99
C ASP A 287 27.08 11.07 -12.02
N ALA A 288 27.95 10.66 -11.11
CA ALA A 288 27.60 9.72 -10.07
C ALA A 288 26.60 10.35 -9.10
N LEU A 289 25.44 9.74 -8.95
CA LEU A 289 24.39 10.12 -8.01
C LEU A 289 24.58 9.39 -6.69
N SER A 290 24.70 10.14 -5.59
CA SER A 290 24.80 9.58 -4.24
C SER A 290 23.55 9.88 -3.43
N LEU A 291 22.76 8.84 -3.13
CA LEU A 291 21.57 8.91 -2.30
C LEU A 291 21.83 8.21 -0.96
N ARG A 292 22.44 8.95 -0.03
CA ARG A 292 22.98 8.41 1.24
C ARG A 292 21.92 7.89 2.21
N HIS A 293 20.68 8.38 2.11
CA HIS A 293 19.59 8.03 3.00
C HIS A 293 18.60 7.04 2.37
N LEU A 294 18.83 6.62 1.12
CA LEU A 294 17.91 5.76 0.39
C LEU A 294 17.98 4.34 0.95
N CYS A 295 16.88 3.90 1.55
CA CYS A 295 16.72 2.58 2.15
C CYS A 295 15.97 1.60 1.21
N SER A 296 15.05 2.10 0.39
CA SER A 296 14.25 1.28 -0.52
C SER A 296 14.20 1.88 -1.92
N LEU A 297 14.52 1.08 -2.93
CA LEU A 297 14.52 1.47 -4.34
C LEU A 297 13.76 0.46 -5.17
N SER A 298 12.74 0.90 -5.89
CA SER A 298 12.08 0.12 -6.93
C SER A 298 12.31 0.77 -8.28
N VAL A 299 12.79 0.00 -9.25
CA VAL A 299 12.97 0.45 -10.64
C VAL A 299 12.22 -0.49 -11.56
N TYR A 300 11.26 0.06 -12.29
CA TYR A 300 10.43 -0.64 -13.25
C TYR A 300 10.73 -0.12 -14.65
N TYR A 301 11.23 -0.99 -15.53
CA TYR A 301 11.58 -0.66 -16.90
C TYR A 301 10.43 -0.94 -17.86
N PHE A 302 10.06 0.03 -18.71
CA PHE A 302 9.04 -0.16 -19.76
C PHE A 302 9.60 0.24 -21.14
N GLY A 303 9.72 -0.68 -22.09
CA GLY A 303 9.97 -0.40 -23.50
C GLY A 303 8.76 -0.63 -24.43
N PRO A 304 8.82 -0.24 -25.70
CA PRO A 304 7.96 -0.81 -26.72
C PRO A 304 8.52 -2.18 -27.15
N VAL A 305 7.63 -3.12 -27.46
CA VAL A 305 7.99 -4.42 -28.05
C VAL A 305 8.72 -4.17 -29.37
N GLY A 306 9.96 -4.64 -29.50
CA GLY A 306 10.67 -4.75 -30.79
C GLY A 306 11.71 -3.68 -31.14
N HIS A 307 11.93 -2.66 -30.31
CA HIS A 307 12.99 -1.68 -30.59
C HIS A 307 13.81 -1.34 -29.34
N ILE A 308 15.11 -1.68 -29.44
CA ILE A 308 16.26 -1.26 -28.61
C ILE A 308 16.69 -2.29 -27.54
N ALA A 309 17.80 -2.95 -27.83
CA ALA A 309 18.63 -3.68 -26.87
C ALA A 309 19.36 -2.70 -25.92
N GLY A 310 18.60 -2.00 -25.08
CA GLY A 310 19.15 -1.12 -24.05
C GLY A 310 19.48 -1.92 -22.79
N HIS A 311 20.63 -1.67 -22.17
CA HIS A 311 20.98 -2.29 -20.90
C HIS A 311 20.27 -1.56 -19.76
N GLY A 312 19.29 -2.22 -19.11
CA GLY A 312 18.65 -1.70 -17.88
C GLY A 312 19.66 -1.39 -16.77
N ALA A 313 20.84 -2.04 -16.79
CA ALA A 313 21.92 -1.81 -15.83
C ALA A 313 22.50 -0.38 -15.81
N SER A 314 22.35 0.39 -16.89
CA SER A 314 22.91 1.75 -17.00
C SER A 314 22.35 2.75 -15.99
N PHE A 315 21.15 2.50 -15.44
CA PHE A 315 20.61 3.29 -14.33
C PHE A 315 21.38 3.02 -13.02
N LEU A 316 21.72 1.76 -12.75
CA LEU A 316 22.42 1.35 -11.54
C LEU A 316 23.90 1.75 -11.57
N ASP A 317 24.52 1.81 -12.75
CA ASP A 317 25.94 2.15 -12.94
C ASP A 317 26.38 3.48 -12.33
N ASN A 318 25.46 4.43 -12.22
CA ASN A 318 25.78 5.76 -11.71
C ASN A 318 25.13 6.03 -10.35
N LEU A 319 24.51 5.03 -9.73
CA LEU A 319 23.84 5.18 -8.44
C LEU A 319 24.69 4.60 -7.29
N SER A 320 24.96 5.43 -6.29
CA SER A 320 25.51 5.02 -5.00
C SER A 320 24.48 5.26 -3.89
N ALA A 321 24.08 4.20 -3.21
CA ALA A 321 23.09 4.26 -2.13
C ALA A 321 23.57 3.38 -0.96
N PRO A 322 24.54 3.86 -0.15
CA PRO A 322 25.19 3.02 0.86
C PRO A 322 24.24 2.49 1.95
N SER A 323 23.09 3.14 2.16
CA SER A 323 22.05 2.73 3.10
C SER A 323 20.93 1.89 2.47
N LEU A 324 21.09 1.47 1.21
CA LEU A 324 20.05 0.70 0.52
C LEU A 324 19.95 -0.71 1.11
N GLU A 325 18.75 -1.03 1.60
CA GLU A 325 18.39 -2.31 2.20
C GLU A 325 17.48 -3.10 1.26
N GLU A 326 16.54 -2.44 0.59
CA GLU A 326 15.57 -3.06 -0.30
C GLU A 326 15.75 -2.61 -1.75
N LEU A 327 15.92 -3.58 -2.65
CA LEU A 327 16.02 -3.35 -4.08
C LEU A 327 14.99 -4.18 -4.83
N CYS A 328 14.10 -3.52 -5.55
CA CYS A 328 13.16 -4.14 -6.48
C CYS A 328 13.47 -3.73 -7.91
N LEU A 329 13.71 -4.69 -8.80
CA LEU A 329 13.94 -4.48 -10.22
C LEU A 329 12.86 -5.21 -11.01
N GLY A 330 11.97 -4.45 -11.65
CA GLY A 330 10.95 -4.99 -12.53
C GLY A 330 11.25 -4.66 -13.99
N PHE A 331 11.08 -5.64 -14.86
CA PHE A 331 11.16 -5.45 -16.30
C PHE A 331 9.75 -5.57 -16.87
N GLY A 332 9.36 -4.70 -17.78
CA GLY A 332 8.03 -4.75 -18.37
C GLY A 332 7.84 -6.07 -19.13
N LYS A 333 6.64 -6.64 -19.05
CA LYS A 333 6.23 -7.87 -19.76
C LYS A 333 6.42 -7.69 -21.27
N MET A 334 7.55 -8.10 -21.82
CA MET A 334 7.88 -7.94 -23.24
C MET A 334 8.45 -9.22 -23.83
N SER A 335 8.24 -9.36 -25.14
CA SER A 335 8.75 -10.43 -26.01
C SER A 335 10.19 -10.83 -25.71
N SER A 336 10.60 -12.02 -26.17
CA SER A 336 11.90 -12.72 -26.08
C SER A 336 13.23 -11.95 -26.24
N GLN A 337 13.21 -10.62 -26.36
CA GLN A 337 14.35 -9.71 -26.45
C GLN A 337 14.45 -8.79 -25.22
N SER A 338 14.09 -9.28 -24.03
CA SER A 338 14.26 -8.53 -22.78
C SER A 338 15.73 -8.12 -22.58
N PRO A 339 15.97 -6.96 -21.94
CA PRO A 339 17.33 -6.52 -21.62
C PRO A 339 18.02 -7.59 -20.76
N ARG A 340 19.12 -8.15 -21.27
CA ARG A 340 19.92 -9.10 -20.50
C ARG A 340 20.43 -8.43 -19.23
N TRP A 341 20.35 -9.17 -18.12
CA TRP A 341 21.05 -8.80 -16.90
C TRP A 341 22.52 -8.63 -17.25
N ALA A 342 23.04 -7.40 -17.18
CA ALA A 342 24.35 -7.14 -17.73
C ALA A 342 25.41 -7.66 -16.74
N GLU A 343 26.03 -8.80 -17.08
CA GLU A 343 27.02 -9.56 -16.29
C GLU A 343 28.04 -8.68 -15.54
N ALA A 344 28.49 -7.57 -16.13
CA ALA A 344 29.55 -6.73 -15.55
C ALA A 344 29.09 -5.65 -14.54
N HIS A 345 27.79 -5.36 -14.45
CA HIS A 345 27.32 -4.12 -13.82
C HIS A 345 26.84 -4.29 -12.37
N PHE A 346 26.24 -5.45 -12.07
CA PHE A 346 25.73 -5.72 -10.73
C PHE A 346 26.85 -5.82 -9.67
N PRO A 347 28.00 -6.49 -9.93
CA PRO A 347 29.10 -6.50 -8.96
C PRO A 347 29.65 -5.10 -8.65
N ALA A 348 29.78 -4.24 -9.67
CA ALA A 348 30.22 -2.85 -9.51
C ALA A 348 29.19 -1.99 -8.76
N PHE A 349 27.90 -2.27 -8.96
CA PHE A 349 26.83 -1.66 -8.17
C PHE A 349 26.91 -2.10 -6.71
N GLN A 350 27.11 -3.40 -6.44
CA GLN A 350 27.15 -3.96 -5.08
C GLN A 350 28.21 -3.32 -4.18
N LEU A 351 29.38 -2.95 -4.74
CA LEU A 351 30.41 -2.20 -4.01
C LEU A 351 29.91 -0.85 -3.48
N ARG A 352 28.86 -0.29 -4.08
CA ARG A 352 28.25 1.01 -3.72
C ARG A 352 26.95 0.85 -2.93
N VAL A 353 26.44 -0.37 -2.79
CA VAL A 353 25.22 -0.74 -2.03
C VAL A 353 25.44 -1.98 -1.16
N PRO A 354 26.38 -1.94 -0.19
CA PRO A 354 26.85 -3.14 0.51
C PRO A 354 25.81 -3.81 1.43
N ASN A 355 24.69 -3.12 1.74
CA ASN A 355 23.76 -3.50 2.81
C ASN A 355 22.42 -4.06 2.32
N ILE A 356 22.33 -4.55 1.08
CA ILE A 356 21.07 -5.12 0.57
C ILE A 356 20.66 -6.34 1.40
N THR A 357 19.47 -6.27 2.00
CA THR A 357 18.82 -7.32 2.78
C THR A 357 17.62 -7.92 2.04
N ALA A 358 16.98 -7.17 1.14
CA ALA A 358 15.88 -7.67 0.31
C ALA A 358 16.12 -7.38 -1.17
N LEU A 359 16.06 -8.43 -2.00
CA LEU A 359 16.17 -8.35 -3.45
C LEU A 359 14.92 -8.93 -4.09
N GLU A 360 14.24 -8.11 -4.90
CA GLU A 360 13.11 -8.52 -5.71
C GLU A 360 13.41 -8.32 -7.19
N LEU A 361 13.26 -9.39 -7.97
CA LEU A 361 13.37 -9.35 -9.43
C LEU A 361 12.02 -9.76 -10.04
N GLN A 362 11.50 -8.94 -10.95
CA GLN A 362 10.24 -9.22 -11.66
C GLN A 362 10.47 -9.24 -13.17
N TYR A 363 10.00 -10.28 -13.85
CA TYR A 363 10.09 -10.45 -15.32
C TYR A 363 11.53 -10.37 -15.86
N SER A 364 12.51 -10.78 -15.06
CA SER A 364 13.94 -10.73 -15.43
C SER A 364 14.34 -11.94 -16.27
N THR A 365 15.17 -11.70 -17.29
CA THR A 365 15.83 -12.77 -18.09
C THR A 365 17.21 -13.16 -17.55
N ILE A 366 17.45 -12.86 -16.27
CA ILE A 366 18.67 -13.27 -15.57
C ILE A 366 18.83 -14.80 -15.64
N THR A 367 20.01 -15.25 -16.03
CA THR A 367 20.35 -16.67 -16.03
C THR A 367 20.65 -17.13 -14.60
N SER A 368 20.66 -18.45 -14.37
CA SER A 368 20.99 -18.99 -13.05
C SER A 368 22.41 -18.64 -12.60
N ASP A 369 23.36 -18.54 -13.53
CA ASP A 369 24.77 -18.28 -13.19
C ASP A 369 25.01 -16.79 -12.92
N GLU A 370 24.38 -15.90 -13.69
CA GLU A 370 24.35 -14.46 -13.39
C GLU A 370 23.72 -14.17 -12.02
N LEU A 371 22.62 -14.84 -11.69
CA LEU A 371 21.99 -14.68 -10.38
C LEU A 371 22.88 -15.22 -9.26
N LYS A 372 23.53 -16.37 -9.45
CA LYS A 372 24.49 -16.88 -8.46
C LYS A 372 25.64 -15.90 -8.24
N ASP A 373 26.21 -15.35 -9.31
CA ASP A 373 27.27 -14.36 -9.20
C ASP A 373 26.80 -13.12 -8.43
N ALA A 374 25.62 -12.59 -8.76
CA ALA A 374 25.01 -11.48 -8.02
C ALA A 374 24.78 -11.81 -6.52
N LEU A 375 24.28 -13.01 -6.22
CA LEU A 375 24.04 -13.47 -4.85
C LEU A 375 25.33 -13.67 -4.05
N SER A 376 26.42 -14.09 -4.70
CA SER A 376 27.73 -14.26 -4.04
C SER A 376 28.31 -12.96 -3.48
N HIS A 377 27.90 -11.82 -4.06
CA HIS A 377 28.30 -10.49 -3.62
C HIS A 377 27.32 -9.87 -2.59
N THR A 378 26.22 -10.55 -2.24
CA THR A 378 25.19 -10.07 -1.30
C THR A 378 25.03 -10.99 -0.07
N PRO A 379 26.09 -11.19 0.74
CA PRO A 379 26.04 -12.11 1.88
C PRO A 379 25.04 -11.71 2.98
N CYS A 380 24.63 -10.44 3.01
CA CYS A 380 23.66 -9.91 3.95
C CYS A 380 22.20 -10.15 3.54
N LEU A 381 21.95 -10.75 2.38
CA LEU A 381 20.60 -10.95 1.86
C LEU A 381 19.77 -11.87 2.77
N GLU A 382 18.61 -11.36 3.19
CA GLU A 382 17.64 -12.01 4.09
C GLU A 382 16.39 -12.47 3.34
N ARG A 383 16.00 -11.73 2.29
CA ARG A 383 14.79 -11.96 1.49
C ARG A 383 15.10 -11.93 -0.01
N LEU A 384 14.72 -12.99 -0.72
CA LEU A 384 14.81 -13.07 -2.18
C LEU A 384 13.43 -13.34 -2.78
N ILE A 385 12.98 -12.48 -3.69
CA ILE A 385 11.71 -12.59 -4.39
C ILE A 385 12.00 -12.64 -5.90
N LEU A 386 11.61 -13.73 -6.55
CA LEU A 386 11.74 -13.91 -7.99
C LEU A 386 10.34 -14.10 -8.58
N ARG A 387 9.86 -13.11 -9.33
CA ARG A 387 8.55 -13.16 -10.00
C ARG A 387 8.74 -13.24 -11.49
N HIS A 388 8.20 -14.28 -12.11
CA HIS A 388 8.16 -14.42 -13.56
C HIS A 388 9.54 -14.32 -14.23
N CYS A 389 10.59 -14.80 -13.55
CA CYS A 389 11.96 -14.81 -14.08
C CYS A 389 12.21 -16.05 -14.95
N GLU A 390 13.00 -15.92 -16.01
CA GLU A 390 13.35 -17.04 -16.91
C GLU A 390 14.52 -17.90 -16.39
N CYS A 391 15.02 -17.64 -15.17
CA CYS A 391 16.15 -18.37 -14.61
C CYS A 391 15.81 -19.86 -14.40
N CYS A 392 16.76 -20.74 -14.71
CA CYS A 392 16.65 -22.15 -14.36
C CYS A 392 16.69 -22.31 -12.82
N PHE A 393 15.52 -22.62 -12.23
CA PHE A 393 15.38 -22.74 -10.78
C PHE A 393 16.27 -23.85 -10.20
N ASP A 394 16.52 -24.94 -10.91
CA ASP A 394 17.25 -26.10 -10.37
C ASP A 394 18.69 -25.75 -10.00
N ALA A 395 19.38 -25.04 -10.89
CA ALA A 395 20.74 -24.59 -10.66
C ALA A 395 20.84 -23.59 -9.50
N LEU A 396 19.85 -22.70 -9.36
CA LEU A 396 19.76 -21.75 -8.25
C LEU A 396 19.46 -22.47 -6.93
N ILE A 397 18.43 -23.31 -6.90
CA ILE A 397 18.02 -24.08 -5.71
C ILE A 397 19.16 -24.97 -5.23
N GLY A 398 19.87 -25.61 -6.16
CA GLY A 398 21.09 -26.37 -5.87
C GLY A 398 22.15 -25.51 -5.16
N ALA A 399 22.41 -24.29 -5.66
CA ALA A 399 23.35 -23.37 -5.05
C ALA A 399 22.89 -22.78 -3.69
N LEU A 400 21.58 -22.80 -3.41
CA LEU A 400 21.03 -22.40 -2.11
C LEU A 400 21.05 -23.53 -1.07
N CYS A 401 21.28 -24.78 -1.48
CA CYS A 401 21.45 -25.90 -0.55
C CYS A 401 22.63 -25.64 0.39
N TYR A 402 22.44 -25.94 1.68
CA TYR A 402 23.51 -25.93 2.65
C TYR A 402 24.17 -27.32 2.71
N GLU A 403 25.50 -27.36 2.60
CA GLU A 403 26.29 -28.57 2.79
C GLU A 403 27.44 -28.25 3.76
N ASP A 404 27.66 -29.15 4.73
CA ASP A 404 28.70 -28.95 5.75
C ASP A 404 30.08 -28.85 5.09
N GLY A 405 30.82 -27.80 5.42
CA GLY A 405 32.16 -27.53 4.90
C GLY A 405 32.20 -26.69 3.62
N VAL A 406 31.06 -26.36 3.01
CA VAL A 406 30.97 -25.46 1.85
C VAL A 406 30.51 -24.07 2.30
N GLN A 407 31.14 -23.02 1.79
CA GLN A 407 30.71 -21.65 2.08
C GLN A 407 29.33 -21.39 1.43
N PRO A 408 28.30 -21.03 2.22
CA PRO A 408 26.96 -20.81 1.70
C PRO A 408 26.88 -19.51 0.89
N LEU A 409 26.17 -19.53 -0.25
CA LEU A 409 26.03 -18.39 -1.16
C LEU A 409 25.39 -17.15 -0.52
N VAL A 410 24.36 -17.38 0.30
CA VAL A 410 23.60 -16.34 1.02
C VAL A 410 23.27 -16.89 2.41
N PRO A 411 24.18 -16.74 3.39
CA PRO A 411 24.03 -17.34 4.71
C PRO A 411 22.84 -16.77 5.48
N ARG A 412 22.46 -15.50 5.28
CA ARG A 412 21.37 -14.87 6.02
C ARG A 412 19.98 -15.10 5.41
N LEU A 413 19.90 -15.72 4.25
CA LEU A 413 18.64 -15.89 3.54
C LEU A 413 17.69 -16.80 4.31
N HIS A 414 16.57 -16.24 4.75
CA HIS A 414 15.53 -16.95 5.49
C HIS A 414 14.13 -16.80 4.87
N SER A 415 13.96 -15.88 3.90
CA SER A 415 12.73 -15.73 3.13
C SER A 415 12.98 -15.88 1.63
N LEU A 416 12.26 -16.81 1.00
CA LEU A 416 12.34 -17.07 -0.44
C LEU A 416 10.94 -17.09 -1.05
N HIS A 417 10.70 -16.29 -2.07
CA HIS A 417 9.47 -16.30 -2.84
C HIS A 417 9.79 -16.56 -4.31
N LEU A 418 9.29 -17.67 -4.84
CA LEU A 418 9.36 -18.00 -6.26
C LEU A 418 7.96 -17.97 -6.85
N GLN A 419 7.75 -17.16 -7.87
CA GLN A 419 6.49 -17.07 -8.60
C GLN A 419 6.76 -17.29 -10.08
N ASP A 420 6.11 -18.29 -10.67
CA ASP A 420 6.30 -18.62 -12.08
C ASP A 420 5.41 -17.77 -13.00
N SER A 421 5.86 -17.57 -14.23
CA SER A 421 5.11 -16.95 -15.33
C SER A 421 3.96 -17.87 -15.75
N GLN A 422 2.72 -17.50 -15.43
CA GLN A 422 1.52 -18.16 -15.97
C GLN A 422 1.26 -17.83 -17.45
N ILE A 423 2.16 -17.15 -18.14
CA ILE A 423 1.86 -16.63 -19.47
C ILE A 423 2.16 -17.71 -20.51
N TYR A 424 1.17 -18.58 -20.64
CA TYR A 424 0.87 -19.34 -21.84
C TYR A 424 0.90 -18.42 -23.06
N ASP A 425 1.86 -18.64 -23.95
CA ASP A 425 1.52 -18.74 -25.36
C ASP A 425 1.24 -20.23 -25.59
N GLU A 426 -0.01 -20.60 -25.90
CA GLU A 426 -0.44 -22.01 -26.07
C GLU A 426 0.35 -22.76 -27.16
N SER A 427 1.26 -22.08 -27.89
CA SER A 427 1.99 -22.61 -29.03
C SER A 427 3.40 -23.15 -28.76
N THR A 428 3.96 -23.06 -27.55
CA THR A 428 5.33 -23.57 -27.29
C THR A 428 5.41 -24.51 -26.10
N ASP A 429 5.27 -25.80 -26.40
CA ASP A 429 5.36 -26.98 -25.52
C ASP A 429 6.78 -27.24 -24.93
N ILE A 430 7.69 -26.25 -24.97
CA ILE A 430 9.13 -26.47 -24.78
C ILE A 430 9.55 -26.36 -23.29
N MET A 431 8.80 -25.68 -22.42
CA MET A 431 9.13 -25.61 -20.98
C MET A 431 8.60 -26.79 -20.13
N GLY A 432 7.83 -27.71 -20.72
CA GLY A 432 7.31 -28.90 -20.03
C GLY A 432 8.38 -29.89 -19.56
N SER A 433 9.60 -29.83 -20.11
CA SER A 433 10.65 -30.83 -19.90
C SER A 433 11.78 -30.44 -18.94
N MET A 434 11.85 -29.20 -18.45
CA MET A 434 13.02 -28.71 -17.69
C MET A 434 12.96 -28.86 -16.17
N LEU A 435 11.91 -29.45 -15.58
CA LEU A 435 11.70 -29.41 -14.11
C LEU A 435 11.33 -30.76 -13.47
N THR A 436 11.47 -31.90 -14.14
CA THR A 436 11.11 -33.20 -13.51
C THR A 436 12.04 -33.59 -12.35
N ASP A 437 13.30 -33.15 -12.36
CA ASP A 437 14.28 -33.42 -11.29
C ASP A 437 14.27 -32.34 -10.17
N SER A 438 13.49 -31.28 -10.34
CA SER A 438 13.46 -30.10 -9.45
C SER A 438 12.88 -30.38 -8.05
N ALA A 439 11.98 -31.37 -7.97
CA ALA A 439 11.31 -31.85 -6.77
C ALA A 439 12.30 -32.20 -5.64
N ASP A 440 13.23 -33.10 -5.93
CA ASP A 440 14.18 -33.61 -4.94
C ASP A 440 15.21 -32.56 -4.55
N ILE A 441 15.64 -31.72 -5.50
CA ILE A 441 16.57 -30.62 -5.24
C ILE A 441 15.92 -29.57 -4.34
N MET A 442 14.65 -29.22 -4.57
CA MET A 442 13.87 -28.32 -3.73
C MET A 442 13.68 -28.88 -2.32
N ALA A 443 13.32 -30.16 -2.21
CA ALA A 443 13.21 -30.84 -0.92
C ALA A 443 14.55 -30.85 -0.16
N LYS A 444 15.66 -31.13 -0.87
CA LYS A 444 17.02 -31.10 -0.31
C LYS A 444 17.37 -29.68 0.18
N MET A 445 17.11 -28.65 -0.62
CA MET A 445 17.37 -27.26 -0.25
C MET A 445 16.60 -26.86 1.02
N LEU A 446 15.30 -27.14 1.09
CA LEU A 446 14.47 -26.80 2.25
C LEU A 446 14.91 -27.54 3.50
N THR A 447 15.20 -28.83 3.38
CA THR A 447 15.63 -29.65 4.53
C THR A 447 17.04 -29.32 4.99
N SER A 448 17.93 -28.89 4.10
CA SER A 448 19.31 -28.54 4.44
C SER A 448 19.44 -27.35 5.39
N ARG A 449 18.47 -26.42 5.38
CA ARG A 449 18.44 -25.23 6.26
C ARG A 449 17.29 -25.26 7.26
N TRP A 450 16.77 -26.44 7.59
CA TRP A 450 15.66 -26.60 8.51
C TRP A 450 16.05 -27.39 9.77
N TRP A 451 15.79 -26.80 10.93
CA TRP A 451 16.03 -27.45 12.23
C TRP A 451 14.95 -27.04 13.24
N THR A 452 14.58 -27.98 14.12
CA THR A 452 13.69 -27.70 15.26
C THR A 452 14.43 -26.90 16.32
N ASP A 453 13.72 -26.14 17.15
CA ASP A 453 14.34 -25.38 18.24
C ASP A 453 15.12 -26.29 19.21
N ALA A 454 14.60 -27.51 19.46
CA ALA A 454 15.29 -28.52 20.24
C ALA A 454 16.63 -28.97 19.60
N LYS A 455 16.66 -29.14 18.26
CA LYS A 455 17.90 -29.47 17.54
C LYS A 455 18.88 -28.31 17.58
N LEU A 456 18.40 -27.08 17.40
CA LEU A 456 19.23 -25.88 17.48
C LEU A 456 19.85 -25.71 18.87
N ALA A 457 19.07 -25.92 19.93
CA ALA A 457 19.52 -25.84 21.32
C ALA A 457 20.50 -26.95 21.71
N SER A 458 20.41 -28.13 21.07
CA SER A 458 21.33 -29.24 21.30
C SER A 458 22.67 -29.12 20.57
N ASN A 459 22.77 -28.19 19.60
CA ASN A 459 23.96 -28.06 18.76
C ASN A 459 24.93 -27.05 19.40
N PRO A 460 26.17 -27.44 19.76
CA PRO A 460 27.10 -26.56 20.47
C PRO A 460 27.55 -25.36 19.64
N VAL A 461 27.44 -25.43 18.31
CA VAL A 461 27.70 -24.32 17.38
C VAL A 461 26.49 -24.17 16.47
N PRO A 462 25.85 -22.99 16.40
CA PRO A 462 24.74 -22.78 15.48
C PRO A 462 25.21 -22.90 14.03
N PRO A 463 24.38 -23.44 13.12
CA PRO A 463 24.71 -23.49 11.70
C PRO A 463 25.09 -22.11 11.15
N PRO A 464 26.03 -22.02 10.20
CA PRO A 464 26.45 -20.75 9.61
C PRO A 464 25.42 -20.14 8.64
N VAL A 465 24.24 -20.77 8.50
CA VAL A 465 23.13 -20.31 7.66
C VAL A 465 21.86 -20.13 8.47
N ALA A 466 21.07 -19.15 8.08
CA ALA A 466 19.78 -18.85 8.67
C ALA A 466 18.77 -19.98 8.37
N ARG A 467 17.89 -20.21 9.34
CA ARG A 467 16.77 -21.14 9.19
C ARG A 467 15.70 -20.50 8.31
N TRP A 468 15.10 -21.26 7.40
CA TRP A 468 13.94 -20.80 6.64
C TRP A 468 12.80 -20.37 7.56
N THR A 469 12.33 -19.13 7.39
CA THR A 469 11.14 -18.60 8.08
C THR A 469 9.92 -18.56 7.17
N LEU A 470 10.14 -18.32 5.87
CA LEU A 470 9.08 -18.22 4.88
C LEU A 470 9.59 -18.70 3.52
N VAL A 471 9.04 -19.79 3.01
CA VAL A 471 9.21 -20.15 1.60
C VAL A 471 7.84 -20.19 0.94
N ARG A 472 7.69 -19.39 -0.10
CA ARG A 472 6.44 -19.23 -0.85
C ARG A 472 6.66 -19.59 -2.31
N LEU A 473 5.79 -20.46 -2.81
CA LEU A 473 5.77 -20.91 -4.21
C LEU A 473 4.39 -20.58 -4.78
N ASP A 474 4.34 -19.75 -5.81
CA ASP A 474 3.09 -19.35 -6.47
C ASP A 474 3.05 -19.85 -7.93
N GLY A 475 1.86 -20.06 -8.48
CA GLY A 475 1.64 -20.43 -9.89
C GLY A 475 1.82 -21.93 -10.16
N HIS A 476 2.46 -22.30 -11.28
CA HIS A 476 2.66 -23.72 -11.65
C HIS A 476 3.64 -24.45 -10.73
N LEU A 477 4.50 -23.73 -10.01
CA LEU A 477 5.38 -24.33 -9.01
C LEU A 477 4.54 -24.96 -7.89
N GLU A 478 3.48 -24.28 -7.45
CA GLU A 478 2.61 -24.79 -6.40
C GLU A 478 2.08 -26.19 -6.74
N SER A 479 1.45 -26.34 -7.91
CA SER A 479 0.85 -27.60 -8.36
C SER A 479 1.87 -28.73 -8.53
N ARG A 480 3.11 -28.40 -8.93
CA ARG A 480 4.20 -29.36 -9.10
C ARG A 480 4.79 -29.83 -7.77
N PHE A 481 4.89 -28.94 -6.79
CA PHE A 481 5.50 -29.25 -5.50
C PHE A 481 4.50 -29.64 -4.40
N VAL A 482 3.18 -29.64 -4.65
CA VAL A 482 2.13 -29.92 -3.63
C VAL A 482 2.46 -31.12 -2.75
N ASN A 483 2.83 -32.26 -3.35
CA ASN A 483 3.08 -33.50 -2.60
C ASN A 483 4.28 -33.38 -1.65
N ILE A 484 5.34 -32.71 -2.10
CA ILE A 484 6.55 -32.46 -1.32
C ILE A 484 6.27 -31.44 -0.23
N MET A 485 5.59 -30.35 -0.58
CA MET A 485 5.21 -29.28 0.35
C MET A 485 4.32 -29.81 1.47
N ALA A 486 3.34 -30.67 1.16
CA ALA A 486 2.52 -31.35 2.17
C ALA A 486 3.35 -32.31 3.06
N GLY A 487 4.38 -32.95 2.50
CA GLY A 487 5.34 -33.74 3.28
C GLY A 487 6.20 -32.89 4.22
N LEU A 488 6.63 -31.71 3.77
CA LEU A 488 7.48 -30.78 4.52
C LEU A 488 6.71 -29.97 5.57
N GLN A 489 5.47 -29.56 5.28
CA GLN A 489 4.54 -28.96 6.24
C GLN A 489 4.23 -29.92 7.39
N ARG A 490 4.04 -31.22 7.10
CA ARG A 490 3.93 -32.26 8.15
C ARG A 490 5.16 -32.38 9.04
N LYS A 491 6.34 -31.99 8.55
CA LYS A 491 7.60 -31.90 9.31
C LYS A 491 7.77 -30.55 10.03
N GLY A 492 6.76 -29.68 9.99
CA GLY A 492 6.73 -28.38 10.68
C GLY A 492 7.44 -27.24 9.97
N ILE A 493 7.81 -27.38 8.68
CA ILE A 493 8.48 -26.33 7.92
C ILE A 493 7.46 -25.22 7.58
N PRO A 494 7.74 -23.93 7.86
CA PRO A 494 6.84 -22.80 7.63
C PRO A 494 6.79 -22.49 6.13
N LEU A 495 5.86 -23.17 5.47
CA LEU A 495 5.60 -23.04 4.05
C LEU A 495 4.24 -22.40 3.87
N GLU A 496 4.22 -21.22 3.25
CA GLU A 496 2.98 -20.60 2.78
C GLU A 496 2.67 -21.12 1.39
N VAL A 497 1.54 -21.82 1.29
CA VAL A 497 0.99 -22.32 0.05
C VAL A 497 -0.29 -21.52 -0.19
N ASN A 498 -0.21 -20.54 -1.08
CA ASN A 498 -1.39 -19.81 -1.49
C ASN A 498 -2.15 -20.65 -2.51
N ALA A 499 -3.04 -21.50 -2.02
CA ALA A 499 -4.03 -22.16 -2.85
C ALA A 499 -4.78 -21.07 -3.61
N LEU A 500 -4.46 -20.92 -4.90
CA LEU A 500 -5.29 -20.17 -5.83
C LEU A 500 -6.69 -20.77 -5.73
N ARG A 501 -7.59 -20.09 -4.99
CA ARG A 501 -9.02 -20.15 -5.25
C ARG A 501 -9.18 -19.55 -6.64
N VAL A 502 -8.99 -20.39 -7.65
CA VAL A 502 -9.53 -20.18 -8.98
C VAL A 502 -11.04 -20.09 -8.76
N LEU A 503 -11.53 -18.87 -8.60
CA LEU A 503 -12.92 -18.56 -8.88
C LEU A 503 -13.12 -18.97 -10.34
N ARG A 504 -13.90 -20.03 -10.52
CA ARG A 504 -14.42 -20.45 -11.83
C ARG A 504 -15.27 -19.35 -12.45
#